data_AF-A0A951RCF0-F1
#
_entry.id   AF-A0A951RCF0-F1
#
_cell.length_a   1.000
_cell.length_b   1.000
_cell.length_c   1.000
_cell.angle_alpha   90.00
_cell.angle_beta   90.00
_cell.angle_gamma   90.00
#
_symmetry.space_group_name_H-M   'P 1'
#
loop_
_entity.id
_entity.type
_entity.pdbx_description
1 polymer ?
#
loop_
_entity_poly.entity_id
_entity_poly.type
_entity_poly.pdbx_seq_one_letter_code
_entity_poly.pdbx_strand_id
1 'polypeptide(L)'
;MDLFKSNKGWMRIFEVVVIIFLLVGVLVLILTIDNTKSLDLSRRVHSLQSLILMEIQINNDLRNSVLGTTIPESGIIKWDEDSFPSGVKTKIESRTPGWLSGCIANICEPSDNCILAGDQLYIEDIRGRDIYAHPVMIVSNLTHYNPRMINLFCWE
;
A
#
# COMPACT_ATOMS: atom_id res chain seq x y z
N MET A 1 43.17 -46.52 13.39
CA MET A 1 41.87 -46.37 12.70
C MET A 1 40.86 -46.94 13.68
N ASP A 2 40.59 -46.17 14.74
CA ASP A 2 39.84 -46.61 15.90
C ASP A 2 38.61 -45.70 16.01
N LEU A 3 37.53 -46.09 15.34
CA LEU A 3 36.43 -46.86 15.91
C LEU A 3 35.80 -46.11 17.09
N PHE A 4 34.80 -45.30 16.72
CA PHE A 4 33.84 -44.62 17.59
C PHE A 4 33.41 -45.52 18.76
N LYS A 5 34.03 -45.30 19.93
CA LYS A 5 33.58 -45.85 21.20
C LYS A 5 32.23 -45.21 21.52
N SER A 6 31.17 -45.96 21.27
CA SER A 6 29.77 -45.55 21.42
C SER A 6 29.45 -45.15 22.86
N ASN A 7 29.49 -43.84 23.13
CA ASN A 7 28.88 -43.28 24.33
C ASN A 7 27.37 -43.19 24.08
N LYS A 8 26.63 -44.24 24.47
CA LYS A 8 25.16 -44.33 24.35
C LYS A 8 24.40 -43.09 24.89
N GLY A 9 25.01 -42.33 25.79
CA GLY A 9 24.46 -41.07 26.31
C GLY A 9 24.35 -39.95 25.27
N TRP A 10 25.31 -39.83 24.34
CA TRP A 10 25.29 -38.78 23.30
C TRP A 10 24.14 -38.99 22.31
N MET A 11 23.77 -40.24 22.06
CA MET A 11 22.66 -40.58 21.17
C MET A 11 21.30 -40.12 21.74
N ARG A 12 21.11 -40.22 23.07
CA ARG A 12 19.89 -39.71 23.74
C ARG A 12 19.79 -38.19 23.72
N ILE A 13 20.92 -37.48 23.82
CA ILE A 13 20.93 -36.01 23.73
C ILE A 13 20.53 -35.57 22.32
N PHE A 14 21.08 -36.23 21.30
CA PHE A 14 20.77 -35.92 19.91
C PHE A 14 19.29 -36.14 19.58
N GLU A 15 18.69 -37.21 20.10
CA GLU A 15 17.26 -37.51 19.94
C GLU A 15 16.36 -36.36 20.43
N VAL A 16 16.63 -35.85 21.64
CA VAL A 16 15.86 -34.73 22.21
C VAL A 16 16.05 -33.45 21.40
N VAL A 17 17.28 -33.18 20.94
CA VAL A 17 17.58 -32.00 20.12
C VAL A 17 16.83 -32.05 18.78
N VAL A 18 16.76 -33.21 18.13
CA VAL A 18 15.99 -33.39 16.88
C VAL A 18 14.50 -33.16 17.11
N ILE A 19 13.95 -33.63 18.24
CA ILE A 19 12.54 -33.39 18.60
C ILE A 19 12.29 -31.89 18.80
N ILE A 20 13.17 -31.18 19.51
CA ILE A 20 13.05 -29.73 19.70
C ILE A 20 13.09 -28.99 18.36
N PHE A 21 14.01 -29.35 17.46
CA PHE A 21 14.08 -28.73 16.14
C PHE A 21 12.84 -29.01 15.28
N LEU A 22 12.28 -30.22 15.37
CA LEU A 22 11.02 -30.54 14.68
C LEU A 22 9.86 -29.69 15.22
N LEU A 23 9.76 -29.54 16.55
CA LEU A 23 8.72 -28.71 17.17
C LEU A 23 8.85 -27.22 16.78
N VAL A 24 10.08 -26.69 16.80
CA VAL A 24 10.34 -25.30 16.36
C VAL A 24 10.06 -25.15 14.86
N GLY A 25 10.43 -26.13 14.03
CA GLY A 25 10.17 -26.10 12.59
C GLY A 25 8.68 -26.07 12.26
N VAL A 26 7.88 -26.90 12.93
CA VAL A 26 6.42 -26.89 12.79
C VAL A 26 5.82 -25.56 13.25
N LEU A 27 6.29 -25.02 14.37
CA LEU A 27 5.84 -23.72 14.88
C LEU A 27 6.10 -22.59 13.87
N VAL A 28 7.30 -22.53 13.30
CA VAL A 28 7.65 -21.54 12.27
C VAL A 28 6.77 -21.69 11.04
N LEU A 29 6.50 -22.92 10.60
CA LEU A 29 5.65 -23.18 9.43
C LEU A 29 4.22 -22.65 9.63
N ILE A 30 3.64 -22.87 10.81
CA ILE A 30 2.30 -22.35 11.15
C ILE A 30 2.28 -20.82 11.08
N LEU A 31 3.28 -20.15 11.66
CA LEU A 31 3.38 -18.69 11.65
C LEU A 31 3.55 -18.10 10.23
N THR A 32 4.18 -18.84 9.31
CA THR A 32 4.36 -18.36 7.93
C THR A 32 3.10 -18.45 7.08
N ILE A 33 2.16 -19.35 7.38
CA ILE A 33 0.95 -19.57 6.55
C ILE A 33 -0.03 -18.39 6.67
N ASP A 34 -0.16 -17.77 7.83
CA ASP A 34 -1.10 -16.64 8.00
C ASP A 34 -0.63 -15.38 7.27
N ASN A 35 0.68 -15.17 7.15
CA ASN A 35 1.24 -13.96 6.53
C ASN A 35 1.15 -13.95 4.99
N THR A 36 0.88 -15.08 4.31
CA THR A 36 0.86 -15.09 2.84
C THR A 36 -0.41 -14.47 2.27
N LYS A 37 -1.55 -14.60 2.95
CA LYS A 37 -2.83 -14.07 2.46
C LYS A 37 -2.85 -12.54 2.42
N SER A 38 -2.35 -11.88 3.47
CA SER A 38 -2.27 -10.42 3.53
C SER A 38 -1.25 -9.86 2.52
N LEU A 39 -0.16 -10.60 2.27
CA LEU A 39 0.86 -10.25 1.28
C LEU A 39 0.29 -10.26 -0.15
N ASP A 40 -0.51 -11.26 -0.49
CA ASP A 40 -1.13 -11.35 -1.81
C ASP A 40 -2.17 -10.25 -2.04
N LEU A 41 -2.94 -9.89 -1.01
CA LEU A 41 -3.90 -8.80 -1.09
C LEU A 41 -3.21 -7.43 -1.20
N SER A 42 -2.21 -7.17 -0.37
CA SER A 42 -1.40 -5.94 -0.44
C SER A 42 -0.80 -5.74 -1.83
N ARG A 43 -0.22 -6.79 -2.43
CA ARG A 43 0.31 -6.75 -3.79
C ARG A 43 -0.78 -6.46 -4.82
N ARG A 44 -1.95 -7.06 -4.66
CA ARG A 44 -3.10 -6.84 -5.55
C ARG A 44 -3.59 -5.39 -5.47
N VAL A 45 -3.71 -4.83 -4.27
CA VAL A 45 -4.11 -3.44 -4.04
C VAL A 45 -3.07 -2.48 -4.63
N HIS A 46 -1.78 -2.68 -4.35
CA HIS A 46 -0.74 -1.82 -4.91
C HIS A 46 -0.65 -1.89 -6.44
N SER A 47 -0.86 -3.07 -7.03
CA SER A 47 -0.91 -3.22 -8.48
C SER A 47 -2.09 -2.45 -9.08
N LEU A 48 -3.27 -2.53 -8.44
CA LEU A 48 -4.44 -1.77 -8.83
C LEU A 48 -4.19 -0.25 -8.72
N GLN A 49 -3.64 0.22 -7.60
CA GLN A 49 -3.32 1.64 -7.39
C GLN A 49 -2.34 2.15 -8.45
N SER A 50 -1.32 1.36 -8.76
CA SER A 50 -0.34 1.68 -9.82
C SER A 50 -1.00 1.82 -11.18
N LEU A 51 -1.92 0.91 -11.54
CA LEU A 51 -2.66 0.96 -12.80
C LEU A 51 -3.55 2.21 -12.87
N ILE A 52 -4.28 2.53 -11.80
CA ILE A 52 -5.14 3.72 -11.74
C ILE A 52 -4.32 5.00 -11.93
N LEU A 53 -3.21 5.14 -11.21
CA LEU A 53 -2.36 6.32 -11.25
C LEU A 53 -1.62 6.43 -12.59
N MET A 54 -1.19 5.32 -13.17
CA MET A 54 -0.62 5.28 -14.51
C MET A 54 -1.64 5.73 -15.57
N GLU A 55 -2.91 5.33 -15.47
CA GLU A 55 -3.96 5.81 -16.38
C GLU A 55 -4.17 7.32 -16.26
N ILE A 56 -4.10 7.88 -15.05
CA ILE A 56 -4.16 9.33 -14.80
C ILE A 56 -2.95 10.04 -15.42
N GLN A 57 -1.74 9.47 -15.28
CA GLN A 57 -0.51 10.04 -15.84
C GLN A 57 -0.48 10.06 -17.37
N ILE A 58 -0.95 8.98 -18.01
CA ILE A 58 -0.92 8.82 -19.46
C ILE A 58 -2.02 9.64 -20.12
N ASN A 59 -3.17 9.79 -19.48
CA ASN A 59 -4.26 10.61 -20.00
C ASN A 59 -3.92 12.10 -19.84
N ASN A 60 -3.71 12.81 -20.97
CA ASN A 60 -3.33 14.22 -20.96
C ASN A 60 -4.36 15.11 -20.25
N ASP A 61 -5.65 14.85 -20.39
CA ASP A 61 -6.71 15.68 -19.80
C ASP A 61 -6.73 15.51 -18.28
N LEU A 62 -6.67 14.27 -17.80
CA LEU A 62 -6.57 13.97 -16.37
C LEU A 62 -5.27 14.53 -15.79
N ARG A 63 -4.14 14.31 -16.46
CA ARG A 63 -2.85 14.86 -16.03
C ARG A 63 -2.89 16.38 -15.93
N ASN A 64 -3.40 17.07 -16.96
CA ASN A 64 -3.50 18.52 -16.97
C ASN A 64 -4.47 19.03 -15.89
N SER A 65 -5.52 18.28 -15.56
CA SER A 65 -6.44 18.67 -14.48
C SER A 65 -5.74 18.67 -13.12
N VAL A 66 -4.88 17.68 -12.84
CA VAL A 66 -4.08 17.61 -11.61
C VAL A 66 -3.02 18.72 -11.58
N LEU A 67 -2.28 18.90 -12.67
CA LEU A 67 -1.22 19.92 -12.75
C LEU A 67 -1.78 21.35 -12.68
N GLY A 68 -2.99 21.57 -13.21
CA GLY A 68 -3.67 22.87 -13.19
C GLY A 68 -4.38 23.19 -11.88
N THR A 69 -4.37 22.27 -10.91
CA THR A 69 -5.04 22.51 -9.63
C THR A 69 -4.23 23.50 -8.78
N THR A 70 -4.92 24.50 -8.24
CA THR A 70 -4.33 25.48 -7.31
C THR A 70 -4.34 24.89 -5.91
N ILE A 71 -3.15 24.72 -5.32
CA ILE A 71 -3.01 24.15 -3.98
C ILE A 71 -3.29 25.25 -2.94
N PRO A 72 -4.16 24.99 -1.96
CA PRO A 72 -4.43 25.92 -0.86
C PRO A 72 -3.19 26.10 0.04
N GLU A 73 -3.20 27.12 0.90
CA GLU A 73 -2.11 27.36 1.87
C GLU A 73 -1.85 26.16 2.81
N SER A 74 -2.82 25.25 2.96
CA SER A 74 -2.65 23.99 3.69
C SER A 74 -1.74 22.97 3.00
N GLY A 75 -1.34 23.19 1.73
CA GLY A 75 -0.45 22.31 0.97
C GLY A 75 -1.10 21.03 0.45
N ILE A 76 -2.37 20.78 0.77
CA ILE A 76 -3.09 19.55 0.47
C ILE A 76 -4.49 19.87 -0.01
N ILE A 77 -4.89 19.23 -1.11
CA ILE A 77 -6.25 19.18 -1.64
C ILE A 77 -6.83 17.83 -1.31
N LYS A 78 -7.93 17.85 -0.56
CA LYS A 78 -8.60 16.62 -0.10
C LYS A 78 -9.61 16.11 -1.13
N TRP A 79 -9.86 14.81 -1.09
CA TRP A 79 -10.83 14.11 -1.95
C TRP A 79 -12.25 14.73 -2.01
N ASP A 80 -12.69 15.34 -0.90
CA ASP A 80 -14.04 15.88 -0.75
C ASP A 80 -14.11 17.40 -0.94
N GLU A 81 -12.99 18.05 -1.27
CA GLU A 81 -12.96 19.47 -1.59
C GLU A 81 -13.37 19.71 -3.04
N ASP A 82 -14.09 20.81 -3.30
CA ASP A 82 -14.51 21.21 -4.66
C ASP A 82 -13.33 21.51 -5.59
N SER A 83 -12.15 21.78 -5.02
CA SER A 83 -10.89 21.96 -5.74
C SER A 83 -10.31 20.66 -6.29
N PHE A 84 -10.79 19.49 -5.84
CA PHE A 84 -10.33 18.20 -6.34
C PHE A 84 -10.89 17.93 -7.75
N PRO A 85 -10.05 17.59 -8.75
CA PRO A 85 -10.51 17.35 -10.11
C PRO A 85 -11.54 16.22 -10.22
N SER A 86 -12.77 16.56 -10.61
CA SER A 86 -13.88 15.60 -10.73
C SER A 86 -13.58 14.46 -11.71
N GLY A 87 -12.88 14.74 -12.81
CA GLY A 87 -12.46 13.71 -13.76
C GLY A 87 -11.54 12.65 -13.15
N VAL A 88 -10.65 13.06 -12.23
CA VAL A 88 -9.76 12.15 -11.49
C VAL A 88 -10.56 11.34 -10.47
N LYS A 89 -11.50 11.98 -9.78
CA LYS A 89 -12.41 11.34 -8.83
C LYS A 89 -13.22 10.22 -9.49
N THR A 90 -13.94 10.54 -10.57
CA THR A 90 -14.70 9.56 -11.35
C THR A 90 -13.82 8.45 -11.90
N LYS A 91 -12.58 8.77 -12.31
CA LYS A 91 -11.65 7.76 -12.81
C LYS A 91 -11.24 6.76 -11.74
N ILE A 92 -10.91 7.22 -10.54
CA ILE A 92 -10.55 6.38 -9.40
C ILE A 92 -11.75 5.52 -8.99
N GLU A 93 -12.94 6.12 -8.83
CA GLU A 93 -14.17 5.41 -8.46
C GLU A 93 -14.53 4.32 -9.48
N SER A 94 -14.49 4.63 -10.78
CA SER A 94 -14.80 3.65 -11.85
C SER A 94 -13.83 2.48 -11.94
N ARG A 95 -12.60 2.65 -11.44
CA ARG A 95 -11.57 1.62 -11.40
C ARG A 95 -11.49 0.90 -10.05
N THR A 96 -12.16 1.43 -9.03
CA THR A 96 -12.19 0.81 -7.70
C THR A 96 -13.14 -0.39 -7.74
N PRO A 97 -12.65 -1.61 -7.52
CA PRO A 97 -13.49 -2.80 -7.54
C PRO A 97 -14.29 -2.93 -6.24
N GLY A 98 -15.47 -3.53 -6.31
CA GLY A 98 -16.37 -3.66 -5.16
C GLY A 98 -15.93 -4.63 -4.05
N TRP A 99 -14.75 -5.25 -4.15
CA TRP A 99 -14.14 -5.99 -3.04
C TRP A 99 -13.33 -5.09 -2.11
N LEU A 100 -13.04 -3.85 -2.53
CA LEU A 100 -12.53 -2.80 -1.65
C LEU A 100 -13.70 -2.02 -1.08
N SER A 101 -13.57 -1.61 0.18
CA SER A 101 -14.58 -0.78 0.85
C SER A 101 -14.57 0.65 0.27
N GLY A 102 -13.38 1.15 -0.11
CA GLY A 102 -13.26 2.42 -0.82
C GLY A 102 -11.83 2.78 -1.19
N CYS A 103 -11.71 3.81 -2.02
CA CYS A 103 -10.44 4.48 -2.32
C CYS A 103 -10.66 6.00 -2.35
N ILE A 104 -9.73 6.74 -1.75
CA ILE A 104 -9.67 8.22 -1.79
C ILE A 104 -8.28 8.66 -2.17
N ALA A 105 -8.17 9.86 -2.72
CA ALA A 105 -6.88 10.43 -3.09
C ALA A 105 -6.75 11.86 -2.60
N ASN A 106 -5.53 12.25 -2.25
CA ASN A 106 -5.17 13.62 -1.95
C ASN A 106 -4.13 14.10 -2.97
N ILE A 107 -4.21 15.38 -3.35
CA ILE A 107 -3.22 16.06 -4.21
C ILE A 107 -2.43 17.04 -3.34
N CYS A 108 -1.13 17.08 -3.51
CA CYS A 108 -0.23 17.93 -2.73
C CYS A 108 1.01 18.31 -3.54
N GLU A 109 1.83 19.19 -2.98
CA GLU A 109 3.15 19.48 -3.52
C GLU A 109 4.15 18.37 -3.20
N PRO A 110 5.15 18.13 -4.05
CA PRO A 110 6.20 17.13 -3.77
C PRO A 110 6.99 17.39 -2.48
N SER A 111 7.01 18.63 -2.00
CA SER A 111 7.66 19.03 -0.74
C SER A 111 6.80 18.80 0.50
N ASP A 112 5.49 18.59 0.33
CA ASP A 112 4.53 18.50 1.43
C ASP A 112 4.17 17.05 1.77
N ASN A 113 3.74 16.82 3.00
CA ASN A 113 3.28 15.52 3.45
C ASN A 113 1.87 15.23 2.94
N CYS A 114 1.78 14.47 1.85
CA CYS A 114 0.52 13.96 1.28
C CYS A 114 -0.09 12.84 2.15
N ILE A 115 -0.58 13.18 3.34
CA ILE A 115 -1.15 12.19 4.28
C ILE A 115 -2.67 12.32 4.35
N LEU A 116 -3.32 11.25 4.80
CA LEU A 116 -4.70 11.33 5.27
C LEU A 116 -4.70 12.17 6.55
N ALA A 117 -5.26 13.37 6.48
CA ALA A 117 -5.42 14.23 7.65
C ALA A 117 -6.62 13.78 8.48
N GLY A 118 -6.60 14.12 9.77
CA GLY A 118 -7.46 13.52 10.81
C GLY A 118 -8.95 13.43 10.48
N ASP A 119 -9.53 14.42 9.79
CA ASP A 119 -10.94 14.40 9.38
C ASP A 119 -11.30 13.27 8.41
N GLN A 120 -10.37 12.87 7.54
CA GLN A 120 -10.53 11.70 6.66
C GLN A 120 -10.31 10.38 7.41
N LEU A 121 -9.59 10.38 8.53
CA LEU A 121 -9.31 9.18 9.33
C LEU A 121 -10.50 8.76 10.22
N TYR A 122 -11.44 9.68 10.48
CA TYR A 122 -12.65 9.42 11.27
C TYR A 122 -13.84 8.94 10.45
N ILE A 123 -13.66 8.72 9.14
CA ILE A 123 -14.68 8.05 8.32
C ILE A 123 -14.92 6.69 8.99
N GLU A 124 -16.15 6.43 9.45
CA GLU A 124 -16.51 5.20 10.18
C GLU A 124 -16.08 3.95 9.41
N ASP A 125 -16.06 4.06 8.08
CA ASP A 125 -15.66 3.00 7.17
C ASP A 125 -14.16 2.68 7.19
N ILE A 126 -13.28 3.51 7.76
CA ILE A 126 -11.82 3.25 7.78
C ILE A 126 -11.35 2.63 9.12
N ARG A 127 -12.17 2.72 10.19
CA ARG A 127 -11.75 2.29 11.53
C ARG A 127 -11.55 0.77 11.60
N GLY A 128 -10.33 0.36 11.92
CA GLY A 128 -9.98 -1.06 12.12
C GLY A 128 -9.70 -1.83 10.83
N ARG A 129 -9.55 -1.12 9.71
CA ARG A 129 -9.21 -1.69 8.41
C ARG A 129 -7.76 -1.44 8.03
N ASP A 130 -7.25 -2.28 7.14
CA ASP A 130 -5.90 -2.11 6.58
C ASP A 130 -5.92 -1.05 5.48
N ILE A 131 -5.14 0.02 5.67
CA ILE A 131 -5.04 1.14 4.73
C ILE A 131 -3.79 0.97 3.88
N TYR A 132 -3.99 0.91 2.56
CA TYR A 132 -2.92 0.83 1.57
C TYR A 132 -2.73 2.19 0.92
N ALA A 133 -1.53 2.77 1.06
CA ALA A 133 -1.17 4.05 0.45
C ALA A 133 -0.19 3.85 -0.71
N HIS A 134 -0.44 4.50 -1.84
CA HIS A 134 0.50 4.52 -2.96
C HIS A 134 0.64 5.92 -3.54
N PRO A 135 1.77 6.59 -3.27
CA PRO A 135 2.05 7.90 -3.81
C PRO A 135 2.68 7.83 -5.19
N VAL A 136 2.26 8.73 -6.08
CA VAL A 136 2.83 8.89 -7.41
C VAL A 136 3.00 10.38 -7.74
N MET A 137 4.18 10.73 -8.26
CA MET A 137 4.45 12.06 -8.76
C MET A 137 3.94 12.21 -10.20
N ILE A 138 3.14 13.23 -10.43
CA ILE A 138 2.65 13.66 -11.73
C ILE A 138 3.54 14.82 -12.19
N VAL A 139 4.44 14.52 -13.13
CA VAL A 139 5.35 15.52 -13.71
C VAL A 139 4.74 16.17 -14.94
N SER A 140 5.24 17.37 -15.26
CA SER A 140 4.63 18.27 -16.22
C SER A 140 4.69 17.81 -17.68
N ASN A 141 3.94 18.53 -18.50
CA ASN A 141 4.17 18.60 -19.94
C ASN A 141 5.44 19.41 -20.27
N LEU A 142 5.79 19.48 -21.56
CA LEU A 142 7.00 20.16 -22.08
C LEU A 142 7.00 21.69 -21.87
N THR A 143 5.90 22.31 -21.43
CA THR A 143 5.75 23.77 -21.43
C THR A 143 5.68 24.41 -20.05
N HIS A 144 5.29 23.68 -18.99
CA HIS A 144 5.14 24.27 -17.66
C HIS A 144 5.51 23.31 -16.53
N TYR A 145 6.67 23.50 -15.89
CA TYR A 145 7.15 22.64 -14.80
C TYR A 145 6.50 22.99 -13.46
N ASN A 146 5.40 22.33 -13.14
CA ASN A 146 4.72 22.41 -11.85
C ASN A 146 4.31 21.00 -11.38
N PRO A 147 5.26 20.16 -10.93
CA PRO A 147 4.98 18.78 -10.56
C PRO A 147 4.04 18.71 -9.35
N ARG A 148 3.09 17.78 -9.40
CA ARG A 148 2.16 17.51 -8.31
C ARG A 148 2.30 16.07 -7.84
N MET A 149 1.94 15.78 -6.60
CA MET A 149 1.94 14.43 -6.07
C MET A 149 0.49 14.04 -5.76
N ILE A 150 0.09 12.85 -6.23
CA ILE A 150 -1.16 12.21 -5.84
C ILE A 150 -0.81 11.06 -4.91
N ASN A 151 -1.47 11.01 -3.76
CA ASN A 151 -1.43 9.83 -2.90
C ASN A 151 -2.81 9.17 -2.88
N LEU A 152 -2.87 7.92 -3.34
CA LEU A 152 -4.08 7.11 -3.38
C LEU A 152 -4.11 6.19 -2.16
N PHE A 153 -5.18 6.25 -1.41
CA PHE A 153 -5.44 5.46 -0.22
C PHE A 153 -6.63 4.55 -0.48
N CYS A 154 -6.47 3.26 -0.29
CA CYS A 154 -7.54 2.27 -0.42
C CYS A 154 -7.59 1.40 0.84
N TRP A 155 -8.76 0.90 1.19
CA TRP A 155 -8.93 0.03 2.36
C TRP A 155 -9.87 -1.13 2.09
N GLU A 156 -9.62 -2.24 2.80
CA GLU A 156 -10.46 -3.43 2.82
C GLU A 156 -11.24 -3.52 4.13
#